data_AF-A0AAV6K9A5-F1
#
_entry.id   AF-A0AAV6K9A5-F1
#
_cell.length_a   1.000
_cell.length_b   1.000
_cell.length_c   1.000
_cell.angle_alpha   90.00
_cell.angle_beta   90.00
_cell.angle_gamma   90.00
#
_symmetry.space_group_name_H-M   'P 1'
#
loop_
_entity.id
_entity.type
_entity.pdbx_description
1 polymer ?
#
loop_
_entity_poly.entity_id
_entity_poly.type
_entity_poly.pdbx_seq_one_letter_code
_entity_poly.pdbx_strand_id
1 'polypeptide(L)'
;MSNHFYIGNDDAGINRLRKLQAFQKKALAHALSFPAVERLVYSTCSVHQIENEDVIKSVLPLALSLGFQLATPFPLWARRGLPVVEGSEHLLRTDPAEDKEGFFIALFIRKSTIAENMPERRPSSSSTTTSEALCSEKSNISSVKKKQRNKYKLHLYCPSAKLSRMWLHPWYLARKRATRI
;
A
#
# COMPACT_ATOMS: atom_id res chain seq x y z
N MET A 1 21.51 -25.99 -40.65
CA MET A 1 20.09 -26.28 -40.35
C MET A 1 19.68 -25.34 -39.23
N SER A 2 18.72 -24.47 -39.55
CA SER A 2 18.35 -23.31 -38.75
C SER A 2 17.83 -23.70 -37.36
N ASN A 3 18.37 -23.06 -36.32
CA ASN A 3 17.82 -23.06 -34.98
C ASN A 3 16.41 -22.46 -35.03
N HIS A 4 15.40 -23.32 -35.06
CA HIS A 4 14.01 -22.91 -34.91
C HIS A 4 13.79 -22.52 -33.45
N PHE A 5 13.78 -21.21 -33.25
CA PHE A 5 13.56 -20.49 -32.02
C PHE A 5 12.25 -20.95 -31.35
N TYR A 6 12.33 -21.40 -30.09
CA TYR A 6 11.17 -21.52 -29.20
C TYR A 6 10.67 -20.11 -28.78
N ILE A 7 10.01 -19.37 -29.69
CA ILE A 7 9.17 -18.19 -29.35
C ILE A 7 7.74 -18.68 -29.31
N GLY A 8 7.11 -18.69 -28.14
CA GLY A 8 5.68 -19.01 -28.08
C GLY A 8 5.07 -18.96 -26.69
N ASN A 9 5.86 -19.18 -25.64
CA ASN A 9 5.34 -19.19 -24.27
C ASN A 9 5.63 -17.91 -23.47
N ASP A 10 6.73 -17.23 -23.77
CA ASP A 10 7.15 -16.06 -22.99
C ASP A 10 6.25 -14.85 -23.27
N ASP A 11 5.86 -14.63 -24.52
CA ASP A 11 4.95 -13.55 -24.91
C ASP A 11 3.58 -13.68 -24.25
N ALA A 12 3.02 -14.89 -24.19
CA ALA A 12 1.74 -15.13 -23.54
C ALA A 12 1.79 -14.86 -22.03
N GLY A 13 2.89 -15.29 -21.38
CA GLY A 13 3.15 -15.03 -19.96
C GLY A 13 3.32 -13.54 -19.64
N ILE A 14 4.15 -12.83 -20.42
CA ILE A 14 4.36 -11.40 -20.28
C ILE A 14 3.07 -10.62 -20.53
N ASN A 15 2.29 -10.99 -21.55
CA ASN A 15 0.99 -10.37 -21.81
C ASN A 15 0.01 -10.53 -20.64
N ARG A 16 -0.02 -11.71 -20.02
CA ARG A 16 -0.81 -11.95 -18.81
C ARG A 16 -0.33 -11.07 -17.65
N LEU A 17 0.98 -11.00 -17.41
CA LEU A 17 1.57 -10.14 -16.37
C LEU A 17 1.26 -8.66 -16.58
N ARG A 18 1.31 -8.16 -17.82
CA ARG A 18 0.95 -6.78 -18.14
C ARG A 18 -0.53 -6.48 -17.90
N LYS A 19 -1.43 -7.41 -18.21
CA LYS A 19 -2.87 -7.29 -17.89
C LYS A 19 -3.09 -7.24 -16.38
N LEU A 20 -2.40 -8.11 -15.62
CA LEU A 20 -2.46 -8.12 -14.16
C LEU A 20 -1.93 -6.81 -13.56
N GLN A 21 -0.78 -6.34 -14.02
CA GLN A 21 -0.20 -5.05 -13.65
C GLN A 21 -1.18 -3.91 -13.89
N ALA A 22 -1.85 -3.87 -15.06
CA ALA A 22 -2.82 -2.84 -15.37
C ALA A 22 -4.01 -2.84 -14.38
N PHE A 23 -4.47 -4.02 -13.97
CA PHE A 23 -5.50 -4.16 -12.94
C PHE A 23 -5.00 -3.68 -11.57
N GLN A 24 -3.81 -4.09 -11.14
CA GLN A 24 -3.20 -3.68 -9.87
C GLN A 24 -3.03 -2.16 -9.79
N LYS A 25 -2.55 -1.51 -10.86
CA LYS A 25 -2.43 -0.05 -10.94
C LYS A 25 -3.77 0.65 -10.73
N LYS A 26 -4.84 0.16 -11.39
CA LYS A 26 -6.19 0.73 -11.26
C LYS A 26 -6.72 0.56 -9.83
N ALA A 27 -6.56 -0.62 -9.25
CA ALA A 27 -6.99 -0.88 -7.88
C ALA A 27 -6.26 0.01 -6.86
N LEU A 28 -4.94 0.14 -7.01
CA LEU A 28 -4.11 0.98 -6.14
C LEU A 28 -4.48 2.46 -6.26
N ALA A 29 -4.64 2.98 -7.48
CA ALA A 29 -5.08 4.34 -7.72
C ALA A 29 -6.46 4.63 -7.11
N HIS A 30 -7.40 3.68 -7.23
CA HIS A 30 -8.72 3.81 -6.62
C HIS A 30 -8.66 3.83 -5.10
N ALA A 31 -7.83 2.97 -4.49
CA ALA A 31 -7.67 2.95 -3.04
C ALA A 31 -7.03 4.24 -2.50
N LEU A 32 -6.11 4.86 -3.24
CA LEU A 32 -5.52 6.16 -2.89
C LEU A 32 -6.52 7.32 -2.96
N SER A 33 -7.58 7.20 -3.78
CA SER A 33 -8.58 8.26 -3.93
C SER A 33 -9.57 8.33 -2.77
N PHE A 34 -9.53 7.41 -1.81
CA PHE A 34 -10.39 7.47 -0.64
C PHE A 34 -9.95 8.61 0.30
N PRO A 35 -10.86 9.54 0.66
CA PRO A 35 -10.49 10.75 1.39
C PRO A 35 -10.03 10.46 2.83
N ALA A 36 -10.58 9.43 3.47
CA ALA A 36 -10.26 9.06 4.85
C ALA A 36 -9.07 8.10 4.97
N VAL A 37 -8.44 7.68 3.86
CA VAL A 37 -7.27 6.80 3.90
C VAL A 37 -6.04 7.61 4.29
N GLU A 38 -5.44 7.25 5.42
CA GLU A 38 -4.18 7.82 5.90
C GLU A 38 -2.98 6.93 5.59
N ARG A 39 -3.17 5.61 5.56
CA ARG A 39 -2.13 4.63 5.28
C ARG A 39 -2.66 3.57 4.35
N LEU A 40 -1.85 3.22 3.36
CA LEU A 40 -2.18 2.19 2.39
C LEU A 40 -0.97 1.28 2.21
N VAL A 41 -1.22 -0.03 2.27
CA VAL A 41 -0.22 -1.04 1.99
C VAL A 41 -0.57 -1.73 0.68
N TYR A 42 0.40 -1.78 -0.23
CA TYR A 42 0.37 -2.61 -1.41
C TYR A 42 1.31 -3.79 -1.20
N SER A 43 0.84 -5.01 -1.46
CA SER A 43 1.67 -6.21 -1.32
C SER A 43 1.33 -7.28 -2.36
N THR A 44 2.33 -8.06 -2.74
CA THR A 44 2.19 -9.20 -3.66
C THR A 44 3.04 -10.36 -3.15
N CYS A 45 2.67 -11.59 -3.50
CA CYS A 45 3.49 -12.79 -3.34
C CYS A 45 4.26 -13.09 -4.64
N SER A 46 4.98 -12.09 -5.15
CA SER A 46 5.73 -12.20 -6.39
C SER A 46 7.13 -11.62 -6.29
N VAL A 47 8.04 -12.18 -7.09
CA VAL A 47 9.38 -11.66 -7.33
C VAL A 47 9.45 -10.80 -8.60
N HIS A 48 8.39 -10.70 -9.40
CA HIS A 48 8.46 -10.04 -10.70
C HIS A 48 8.35 -8.52 -10.56
N GLN A 49 9.31 -7.79 -11.13
CA GLN A 49 9.34 -6.32 -11.11
C GLN A 49 8.08 -5.70 -11.76
N ILE A 50 7.51 -6.36 -12.78
CA ILE A 50 6.35 -5.86 -13.54
C ILE A 50 5.14 -5.62 -12.63
N GLU A 51 4.89 -6.49 -11.66
CA GLU A 51 3.79 -6.32 -10.70
C GLU A 51 4.22 -5.62 -9.41
N ASN A 52 5.51 -5.39 -9.21
CA ASN A 52 6.06 -4.78 -8.01
C ASN A 52 6.46 -3.32 -8.29
N GLU A 53 7.75 -3.07 -8.52
CA GLU A 53 8.28 -1.73 -8.65
C GLU A 53 7.70 -0.96 -9.85
N ASP A 54 7.35 -1.63 -10.95
CA ASP A 54 6.75 -0.95 -12.09
C ASP A 54 5.31 -0.45 -11.78
N VAL A 55 4.58 -1.15 -10.90
CA VAL A 55 3.27 -0.69 -10.40
C VAL A 55 3.47 0.55 -9.53
N ILE A 56 4.41 0.50 -8.60
CA ILE A 56 4.72 1.64 -7.71
C ILE A 56 5.18 2.84 -8.51
N LYS A 57 6.13 2.67 -9.44
CA LYS A 57 6.63 3.72 -10.33
C LYS A 57 5.51 4.41 -11.12
N SER A 58 4.53 3.64 -11.58
CA SER A 58 3.39 4.19 -12.33
C SER A 58 2.44 5.00 -11.45
N VAL A 59 2.26 4.63 -10.19
CA VAL A 59 1.25 5.23 -9.29
C VAL A 59 1.85 6.31 -8.39
N LEU A 60 3.15 6.31 -8.15
CA LEU A 60 3.83 7.24 -7.24
C LEU A 60 3.55 8.73 -7.56
N PRO A 61 3.57 9.21 -8.83
CA PRO A 61 3.23 10.59 -9.13
C PRO A 61 1.79 10.98 -8.71
N LEU A 62 0.83 10.06 -8.88
CA LEU A 62 -0.54 10.25 -8.42
C LEU A 62 -0.64 10.21 -6.89
N ALA A 63 0.09 9.32 -6.25
CA ALA A 63 0.12 9.25 -4.79
C ALA A 63 0.65 10.56 -4.20
N LEU A 64 1.74 11.10 -4.75
CA LEU A 64 2.33 12.38 -4.34
C LEU A 64 1.36 13.55 -4.51
N SER A 65 0.63 13.63 -5.64
CA SER A 65 -0.37 14.69 -5.85
C SER A 65 -1.55 14.62 -4.89
N LEU A 66 -1.86 13.42 -4.40
CA LEU A 66 -2.87 13.17 -3.36
C LEU A 66 -2.33 13.35 -1.93
N GLY A 67 -1.06 13.76 -1.77
CA GLY A 67 -0.42 13.99 -0.49
C GLY A 67 0.11 12.73 0.21
N PHE A 68 0.25 11.62 -0.51
CA PHE A 68 0.90 10.41 0.00
C PHE A 68 2.39 10.39 -0.31
N GLN A 69 3.16 9.76 0.55
CA GLN A 69 4.57 9.44 0.34
C GLN A 69 4.85 7.97 0.65
N LEU A 70 5.93 7.43 0.10
CA LEU A 70 6.45 6.14 0.54
C LEU A 70 7.05 6.26 1.95
N ALA A 71 6.90 5.21 2.74
CA ALA A 71 7.51 5.10 4.06
C ALA A 71 8.10 3.69 4.23
N THR A 72 9.15 3.56 5.04
CA THR A 72 9.85 2.27 5.24
C THR A 72 9.04 1.33 6.12
N PRO A 73 8.43 0.25 5.60
CA PRO A 73 7.91 -0.81 6.45
C PRO A 73 9.10 -1.61 7.00
N PHE A 74 9.03 -2.03 8.27
CA PHE A 74 10.05 -2.85 8.93
C PHE A 74 11.50 -2.34 8.72
N PRO A 75 11.91 -1.24 9.38
CA PRO A 75 13.20 -0.59 9.15
C PRO A 75 14.43 -1.50 9.28
N LEU A 76 14.35 -2.52 10.15
CA LEU A 76 15.43 -3.48 10.39
C LEU A 76 15.53 -4.57 9.31
N TRP A 77 14.53 -4.72 8.44
CA TRP A 77 14.64 -5.63 7.32
C TRP A 77 15.77 -5.14 6.41
N ALA A 78 16.62 -6.01 5.87
CA ALA A 78 17.77 -5.57 5.08
C ALA A 78 17.44 -5.39 3.59
N ARG A 79 16.68 -6.33 3.01
CA ARG A 79 16.38 -6.35 1.58
C ARG A 79 15.38 -5.26 1.19
N ARG A 80 15.68 -4.53 0.12
CA ARG A 80 14.84 -3.42 -0.39
C ARG A 80 14.41 -3.63 -1.83
N GLY A 81 13.57 -2.73 -2.33
CA GLY A 81 13.15 -2.71 -3.73
C GLY A 81 14.32 -2.51 -4.69
N LEU A 82 14.12 -2.92 -5.94
CA LEU A 82 15.09 -2.67 -7.00
C LEU A 82 15.21 -1.17 -7.28
N PRO A 83 16.40 -0.63 -7.61
CA PRO A 83 16.64 0.81 -7.81
C PRO A 83 16.11 1.32 -9.16
N VAL A 84 14.81 1.10 -9.42
CA VAL A 84 14.12 1.46 -10.68
C VAL A 84 13.13 2.62 -10.52
N VAL A 85 12.86 3.00 -9.27
CA VAL A 85 11.96 4.08 -8.85
C VAL A 85 12.64 4.87 -7.72
N GLU A 86 12.33 6.15 -7.60
CA GLU A 86 12.78 6.97 -6.48
C GLU A 86 12.11 6.49 -5.17
N GLY A 87 12.88 6.36 -4.09
CA GLY A 87 12.37 5.81 -2.83
C GLY A 87 12.30 4.27 -2.79
N SER A 88 13.04 3.57 -3.66
CA SER A 88 13.14 2.10 -3.64
C SER A 88 13.60 1.53 -2.29
N GLU A 89 14.35 2.30 -1.50
CA GLU A 89 14.77 2.00 -0.13
C GLU A 89 13.62 1.94 0.87
N HIS A 90 12.43 2.43 0.50
CA HIS A 90 11.19 2.30 1.28
C HIS A 90 10.38 1.06 0.88
N LEU A 91 10.78 0.35 -0.17
CA LEU A 91 10.10 -0.85 -0.64
C LEU A 91 10.75 -2.08 -0.01
N LEU A 92 9.96 -3.07 0.37
CA LEU A 92 10.45 -4.31 0.96
C LEU A 92 10.34 -5.45 -0.04
N ARG A 93 11.38 -6.28 -0.12
CA ARG A 93 11.41 -7.55 -0.84
C ARG A 93 11.82 -8.69 0.08
N THR A 94 11.26 -9.86 -0.15
CA THR A 94 11.75 -11.13 0.39
C THR A 94 12.41 -11.93 -0.74
N ASP A 95 13.37 -12.77 -0.37
CA ASP A 95 14.06 -13.67 -1.29
C ASP A 95 13.45 -15.08 -1.17
N PRO A 96 13.00 -15.72 -2.26
CA PRO A 96 12.43 -17.07 -2.18
C PRO A 96 13.38 -18.14 -1.63
N ALA A 97 14.69 -17.99 -1.83
CA ALA A 97 15.70 -18.96 -1.37
C ALA A 97 15.89 -18.89 0.16
N GLU A 98 15.78 -17.69 0.75
CA GLU A 98 15.95 -17.51 2.20
C GLU A 98 14.62 -17.46 2.97
N ASP A 99 13.60 -16.84 2.40
CA ASP A 99 12.31 -16.53 3.04
C ASP A 99 11.18 -17.48 2.64
N LYS A 100 11.49 -18.52 1.84
CA LYS A 100 10.57 -19.56 1.29
C LYS A 100 9.60 -19.06 0.22
N GLU A 101 9.18 -17.80 0.29
CA GLU A 101 8.28 -17.19 -0.69
C GLU A 101 8.79 -15.79 -1.09
N GLY A 102 8.64 -15.45 -2.37
CA GLY A 102 8.86 -14.10 -2.86
C GLY A 102 7.68 -13.20 -2.51
N PHE A 103 7.95 -12.09 -1.84
CA PHE A 103 6.96 -11.17 -1.32
C PHE A 103 7.47 -9.74 -1.48
N PHE A 104 6.54 -8.82 -1.74
CA PHE A 104 6.82 -7.40 -1.92
C PHE A 104 5.86 -6.56 -1.10
N ILE A 105 6.36 -5.47 -0.50
CA ILE A 105 5.53 -4.52 0.26
C ILE A 105 5.93 -3.08 -0.10
N ALA A 106 4.92 -2.25 -0.36
CA ALA A 106 5.04 -0.80 -0.42
C ALA A 106 4.04 -0.16 0.55
N LEU A 107 4.52 0.74 1.41
CA LEU A 107 3.70 1.48 2.36
C LEU A 107 3.60 2.94 1.94
N PHE A 108 2.37 3.41 1.72
CA PHE A 108 2.04 4.80 1.49
C PHE A 108 1.46 5.41 2.76
N ILE A 109 1.92 6.61 3.13
CA ILE A 109 1.40 7.38 4.27
C ILE A 109 1.02 8.78 3.76
N ARG A 110 -0.17 9.24 4.12
CA ARG A 110 -0.63 10.60 3.84
C ARG A 110 0.10 11.58 4.76
N LYS A 111 0.71 12.62 4.19
CA LYS A 111 1.27 13.73 4.98
C LYS A 111 0.13 14.42 5.73
N SER A 112 0.12 14.29 7.05
CA SER A 112 -0.76 15.11 7.89
C SER A 112 -0.23 16.54 7.88
N THR A 113 -1.06 17.49 7.46
CA THR A 113 -0.75 18.94 7.45
C THR A 113 -0.43 19.52 8.84
N ILE A 114 -0.49 18.71 9.90
CA ILE A 114 -0.37 19.13 11.31
C ILE A 114 1.05 18.90 11.87
N ALA A 115 1.95 18.22 11.14
CA ALA A 115 3.23 17.76 11.69
C ALA A 115 4.46 18.63 11.37
N GLU A 116 4.32 19.81 10.76
CA GLU A 116 5.47 20.70 10.47
C GLU A 116 5.80 21.73 11.57
N ASN A 117 5.09 21.72 12.71
CA ASN A 117 5.37 22.60 13.86
C ASN A 117 6.02 21.86 15.05
N MET A 118 7.01 21.01 14.80
CA MET A 118 7.91 20.54 15.87
C MET A 118 9.36 20.75 15.46
N PRO A 119 10.14 21.59 16.16
CA PRO A 119 11.53 21.82 15.82
C PRO A 119 12.32 20.54 16.08
N GLU A 120 12.97 20.08 15.01
CA GLU A 120 13.95 19.01 14.97
C GLU A 120 15.09 19.31 15.98
N ARG A 121 15.10 18.59 17.11
CA ARG A 121 16.26 18.60 18.01
C ARG A 121 17.36 17.75 17.39
N ARG A 122 18.34 18.42 16.78
CA ARG A 122 19.61 17.84 16.35
C ARG A 122 20.31 17.19 17.56
N PRO A 123 20.79 15.93 17.48
CA PRO A 123 21.78 15.44 18.42
C PRO A 123 23.16 15.95 17.99
N SER A 124 23.67 16.94 18.72
CA SER A 124 25.09 17.28 18.70
C SER A 124 25.87 16.24 19.49
N SER A 125 26.88 15.67 18.85
CA SER A 125 27.92 14.82 19.40
C SER A 125 28.65 15.44 20.60
N SER A 126 28.84 14.66 21.67
CA SER A 126 30.09 14.61 22.43
C SER A 126 30.03 13.49 23.48
N SER A 127 31.01 12.59 23.36
CA SER A 127 31.54 11.68 24.39
C SER A 127 31.72 12.41 25.74
N THR A 128 31.72 11.77 26.91
CA THR A 128 32.79 10.86 27.37
C THR A 128 32.41 10.21 28.72
N THR A 129 32.78 8.93 28.85
CA THR A 129 33.23 8.17 30.04
C THR A 129 32.31 7.80 31.22
N THR A 130 32.12 6.47 31.31
CA THR A 130 32.43 5.58 32.46
C THR A 130 31.46 5.55 33.65
N SER A 131 30.75 4.43 33.81
CA SER A 131 31.12 3.40 34.80
C SER A 131 30.15 2.22 34.78
N GLU A 132 30.74 1.05 34.97
CA GLU A 132 30.17 -0.30 34.97
C GLU A 132 29.11 -0.51 36.06
N ALA A 133 28.08 -1.30 35.75
CA ALA A 133 27.42 -2.20 36.70
C ALA A 133 26.59 -3.28 35.97
N LEU A 134 27.02 -4.54 36.19
CA LEU A 134 26.30 -5.82 36.06
C LEU A 134 24.96 -5.77 36.85
N CYS A 135 23.93 -6.63 36.76
CA CYS A 135 23.65 -7.91 36.11
C CYS A 135 22.15 -8.23 36.37
N SER A 136 21.54 -9.14 35.59
CA SER A 136 20.41 -10.02 35.97
C SER A 136 19.06 -9.35 36.34
N GLU A 137 17.86 -9.93 36.20
CA GLU A 137 17.37 -11.24 35.80
C GLU A 137 15.86 -11.13 35.53
N LYS A 138 15.35 -11.97 34.61
CA LYS A 138 14.02 -12.58 34.51
C LYS A 138 12.84 -12.00 35.33
N SER A 139 11.70 -11.79 34.66
CA SER A 139 10.45 -12.39 35.14
C SER A 139 9.40 -12.58 34.03
N ASN A 140 8.83 -13.76 34.10
CA ASN A 140 7.85 -14.41 33.27
C ASN A 140 6.40 -13.90 33.55
N ILE A 141 5.43 -14.46 32.82
CA ILE A 141 3.98 -14.58 33.13
C ILE A 141 3.01 -13.59 32.45
N SER A 142 2.57 -14.04 31.27
CA SER A 142 1.20 -14.46 30.90
C SER A 142 -0.02 -13.52 31.06
N SER A 143 -0.91 -13.68 30.07
CA SER A 143 -2.38 -13.72 30.19
C SER A 143 -3.15 -12.65 29.41
N VAL A 144 -3.53 -13.04 28.18
CA VAL A 144 -4.90 -13.00 27.63
C VAL A 144 -5.76 -11.78 28.00
N LYS A 145 -6.03 -10.89 27.02
CA LYS A 145 -7.39 -10.34 26.81
C LYS A 145 -7.75 -10.27 25.32
N LYS A 146 -8.86 -10.94 25.01
CA LYS A 146 -9.53 -11.05 23.70
C LYS A 146 -10.23 -9.75 23.32
N LYS A 147 -10.16 -9.44 22.02
CA LYS A 147 -11.28 -9.08 21.11
C LYS A 147 -12.00 -7.74 21.32
N GLN A 148 -11.82 -6.84 20.35
CA GLN A 148 -12.90 -5.96 19.88
C GLN A 148 -13.09 -6.14 18.36
N ARG A 149 -14.26 -6.69 17.99
CA ARG A 149 -14.79 -6.64 16.62
C ARG A 149 -15.50 -5.29 16.49
N ASN A 150 -14.88 -4.32 15.81
CA ASN A 150 -15.57 -3.08 15.48
C ASN A 150 -16.45 -3.29 14.25
N LYS A 151 -17.76 -3.31 14.50
CA LYS A 151 -18.84 -3.47 13.54
C LYS A 151 -19.40 -2.06 13.30
N TYR A 152 -18.87 -1.32 12.33
CA TYR A 152 -19.37 0.03 12.06
C TYR A 152 -20.68 -0.04 11.27
N LYS A 153 -21.72 0.46 11.93
CA LYS A 153 -23.07 0.73 11.44
C LYS A 153 -23.02 2.02 10.61
N LEU A 154 -23.41 1.92 9.35
CA LEU A 154 -23.51 3.05 8.43
C LEU A 154 -24.55 4.06 8.95
N HIS A 155 -24.12 5.28 9.26
CA HIS A 155 -25.00 6.42 9.50
C HIS A 155 -24.58 7.52 8.54
N LEU A 156 -25.29 7.62 7.41
CA LEU A 156 -25.22 8.79 6.54
C LEU A 156 -25.92 9.94 7.28
N TYR A 157 -25.17 10.98 7.62
CA TYR A 157 -25.73 12.29 7.90
C TYR A 157 -24.85 13.36 7.25
N CYS A 158 -25.46 14.09 6.31
CA CYS A 158 -24.84 15.13 5.51
C CYS A 158 -25.58 16.44 5.80
N PRO A 159 -24.98 17.43 6.49
CA PRO A 159 -25.62 18.70 6.75
C PRO A 159 -25.05 19.77 5.81
N SER A 160 -25.76 20.05 4.72
CA SER A 160 -25.88 21.43 4.23
C SER A 160 -27.03 21.52 3.24
N ALA A 161 -28.15 22.08 3.70
CA ALA A 161 -29.17 22.62 2.85
C ALA A 161 -28.62 23.86 2.12
N LYS A 162 -28.86 23.93 0.81
CA LYS A 162 -29.44 25.12 0.17
C LYS A 162 -30.10 24.71 -1.14
N LEU A 163 -31.38 25.01 -1.20
CA LEU A 163 -32.30 24.75 -2.29
C LEU A 163 -31.91 25.54 -3.55
N SER A 164 -31.94 24.90 -4.71
CA SER A 164 -32.44 25.54 -5.92
C SER A 164 -33.32 24.55 -6.67
N ARG A 165 -34.60 24.92 -6.78
CA ARG A 165 -35.66 24.20 -7.50
C ARG A 165 -35.63 24.60 -8.98
N MET A 166 -36.32 23.78 -9.79
CA MET A 166 -36.54 23.84 -11.24
C MET A 166 -35.50 22.96 -11.96
N TRP A 167 -35.85 21.80 -12.51
CA TRP A 167 -36.94 21.58 -13.46
C TRP A 167 -37.62 20.22 -13.26
N LEU A 168 -38.89 20.19 -13.65
CA LEU A 168 -39.82 19.07 -13.60
C LEU A 168 -39.77 18.22 -14.88
N HIS A 169 -39.94 16.90 -14.68
CA HIS A 169 -40.69 15.94 -15.52
C HIS A 169 -39.99 15.33 -16.78
N PRO A 170 -40.52 14.24 -17.36
CA PRO A 170 -40.30 12.84 -16.94
C PRO A 170 -39.94 11.94 -18.16
N TRP A 171 -39.51 10.69 -17.97
CA TRP A 171 -39.87 9.53 -18.83
C TRP A 171 -38.87 8.37 -18.69
N TYR A 172 -39.46 7.19 -18.44
CA TYR A 172 -39.05 5.88 -18.96
C TYR A 172 -37.60 5.40 -18.70
N LEU A 173 -37.48 4.34 -17.89
CA LEU A 173 -37.58 2.99 -18.45
C LEU A 173 -37.72 1.96 -17.32
N ALA A 174 -38.88 1.30 -17.32
CA ALA A 174 -39.02 -0.03 -16.75
C ALA A 174 -38.29 -1.03 -17.66
N ARG A 175 -37.52 -1.96 -17.08
CA ARG A 175 -37.38 -3.29 -17.66
C ARG A 175 -37.21 -4.34 -16.57
N LYS A 176 -38.28 -5.11 -16.42
CA LYS A 176 -38.47 -6.26 -15.54
C LYS A 176 -37.50 -7.40 -15.91
N ARG A 177 -36.96 -8.09 -14.91
CA ARG A 177 -36.64 -9.52 -14.96
C ARG A 177 -36.71 -10.10 -13.55
N ALA A 178 -37.70 -10.95 -13.29
CA ALA A 178 -37.63 -12.00 -12.28
C ALA A 178 -38.62 -13.11 -12.67
N THR A 179 -38.02 -14.22 -13.11
CA THR A 179 -38.59 -15.56 -13.28
C THR A 179 -38.69 -16.26 -11.92
N ARG A 180 -39.80 -16.97 -11.68
CA ARG A 180 -39.90 -18.20 -10.87
C ARG A 180 -41.33 -18.74 -10.98
N ILE A 181 -41.50 -19.88 -11.63
CA ILE A 181 -41.96 -21.16 -11.05
C ILE A 181 -41.18 -22.25 -11.79
#